data_AF-A0AA97G784-F1
#
_entry.id   AF-A0AA97G784-F1
#
_cell.length_a   1.000
_cell.length_b   1.000
_cell.length_c   1.000
_cell.angle_alpha   90.00
_cell.angle_beta   90.00
_cell.angle_gamma   90.00
#
_symmetry.space_group_name_H-M   'P 1'
#
loop_
_entity.id
_entity.type
_entity.pdbx_description
1 polymer ?
#
loop_
_entity_poly.entity_id
_entity_poly.type
_entity_poly.pdbx_seq_one_letter_code
_entity_poly.pdbx_strand_id
1 'polypeptide(L)'
;MRIEPISFVKKNAANPDLKERIVVSSNGKVCVIESSENRQRRQEAIALLKLLSFGAKDESEGKTLSGDQVLNNIRAKYLNSACYLP
;
A
#
# COMPACT_ATOMS: atom_id res chain seq x y z
N MET A 1 -17.19 4.00 10.30
CA MET A 1 -17.68 3.48 9.00
C MET A 1 -19.18 3.50 9.11
N ARG A 2 -19.88 4.03 8.10
CA ARG A 2 -21.34 4.06 8.08
C ARG A 2 -21.90 3.34 6.88
N ILE A 3 -23.11 2.80 7.00
CA ILE A 3 -23.83 2.09 5.94
C ILE A 3 -24.99 2.98 5.52
N GLU A 4 -25.09 3.30 4.23
CA GLU A 4 -26.12 4.19 3.69
C GLU A 4 -26.74 3.60 2.42
N PRO A 5 -28.03 3.85 2.13
CA PRO A 5 -28.64 3.43 0.88
C PRO A 5 -28.07 4.23 -0.31
N ILE A 6 -28.16 3.68 -1.52
CA ILE A 6 -27.71 4.37 -2.74
C ILE A 6 -28.42 5.72 -2.96
N SER A 7 -29.65 5.87 -2.47
CA SER A 7 -30.40 7.14 -2.50
C SER A 7 -29.72 8.26 -1.70
N PHE A 8 -29.09 7.93 -0.56
CA PHE A 8 -28.35 8.90 0.25
C PHE A 8 -27.18 9.48 -0.53
N VAL A 9 -26.40 8.62 -1.19
CA VAL A 9 -25.24 9.05 -2.00
C VAL A 9 -25.70 9.93 -3.14
N LYS A 10 -26.76 9.54 -3.86
CA LYS A 10 -27.31 10.34 -4.96
C LYS A 10 -27.73 11.74 -4.51
N LYS A 11 -28.36 11.87 -3.33
CA LYS A 11 -28.81 13.15 -2.78
C LYS A 11 -27.64 14.05 -2.34
N ASN A 12 -26.53 13.46 -1.90
CA ASN A 12 -25.39 14.19 -1.32
C ASN A 12 -24.13 14.17 -2.21
N ALA A 13 -24.26 13.81 -3.49
CA ALA A 13 -23.12 13.54 -4.38
C ALA A 13 -22.23 14.77 -4.65
N ALA A 14 -22.77 15.98 -4.57
CA ALA A 14 -22.03 17.22 -4.83
C ALA A 14 -21.01 17.53 -3.73
N ASN A 15 -21.30 17.16 -2.47
CA ASN A 15 -20.38 17.33 -1.36
C ASN A 15 -20.61 16.23 -0.31
N PRO A 16 -20.18 14.99 -0.60
CA PRO A 16 -20.35 13.90 0.34
C PRO A 16 -19.42 14.10 1.54
N ASP A 17 -19.98 14.05 2.75
CA ASP A 17 -19.17 14.02 3.97
C ASP A 17 -18.43 12.67 4.07
N LEU A 18 -17.16 12.64 3.65
CA LEU A 18 -16.33 11.43 3.59
C LEU A 18 -15.30 11.35 4.73
N LYS A 19 -15.57 12.00 5.87
CA LYS A 19 -14.77 11.81 7.11
C LYS A 19 -14.73 10.34 7.51
N GLU A 20 -15.86 9.66 7.36
CA GLU A 20 -15.97 8.22 7.46
C GLU A 20 -16.32 7.59 6.11
N ARG A 21 -15.81 6.37 5.89
CA ARG A 21 -16.17 5.57 4.71
C ARG A 21 -17.66 5.23 4.74
N ILE A 22 -18.30 5.35 3.58
CA ILE A 22 -19.72 5.02 3.37
C ILE A 22 -19.79 3.68 2.64
N VAL A 23 -20.48 2.70 3.22
CA VAL A 23 -20.80 1.43 2.58
C VAL A 23 -22.18 1.54 1.98
N VAL A 24 -22.33 1.13 0.72
CA VAL A 24 -23.56 1.24 -0.05
C VAL A 24 -23.92 -0.12 -0.60
N SER A 25 -25.18 -0.49 -0.47
CA SER A 25 -25.75 -1.65 -1.18
C SER A 25 -26.62 -1.17 -2.34
N SER A 26 -26.35 -1.66 -3.54
CA SER A 26 -27.14 -1.36 -4.75
C SER A 26 -27.20 -2.60 -5.63
N ASN A 27 -28.42 -3.05 -5.96
CA ASN A 27 -28.65 -4.19 -6.86
C ASN A 27 -27.84 -5.45 -6.46
N GLY A 28 -27.79 -5.75 -5.16
CA GLY A 28 -27.05 -6.90 -4.62
C GLY A 28 -25.52 -6.73 -4.56
N LYS A 29 -24.96 -5.58 -4.98
CA LYS A 29 -23.53 -5.28 -4.87
C LYS A 29 -23.28 -4.34 -3.69
N VAL A 30 -22.24 -4.64 -2.93
CA VAL A 30 -21.76 -3.80 -1.82
C VAL A 30 -20.52 -3.05 -2.28
N CYS A 31 -20.56 -1.72 -2.19
CA CYS A 31 -19.47 -0.83 -2.57
C CYS A 31 -19.09 0.08 -1.40
N VAL A 32 -17.88 0.62 -1.42
CA VAL A 32 -17.39 1.60 -0.43
C VAL A 32 -17.03 2.88 -1.14
N ILE A 33 -17.53 4.01 -0.63
CA ILE A 33 -17.16 5.35 -1.07
C ILE A 33 -16.30 5.98 0.01
N GLU A 34 -15.14 6.51 -0.38
CA GLU A 34 -14.17 7.14 0.51
C GLU A 34 -13.36 8.21 -0.22
N SER A 35 -12.72 9.10 0.54
CA SER A 35 -11.72 10.02 -0.02
C SER A 35 -10.52 9.24 -0.57
N SER A 36 -10.12 9.54 -1.80
CA SER A 36 -8.93 8.95 -2.43
C SER A 36 -7.66 9.23 -1.63
N GLU A 37 -7.53 10.43 -1.08
CA GLU A 37 -6.41 10.87 -0.26
C GLU A 37 -6.32 10.07 1.05
N ASN A 38 -7.46 9.90 1.74
CA ASN A 38 -7.51 9.09 2.96
C ASN A 38 -7.25 7.60 2.67
N ARG A 39 -7.70 7.10 1.50
CA ARG A 39 -7.39 5.75 1.04
C ARG A 39 -5.89 5.58 0.82
N GLN A 40 -5.26 6.53 0.12
CA GLN A 40 -3.83 6.50 -0.18
C GLN A 40 -2.99 6.49 1.10
N ARG A 41 -3.24 7.43 2.03
CA ARG A 41 -2.55 7.47 3.33
C ARG A 41 -2.64 6.14 4.08
N ARG A 42 -3.82 5.51 4.07
CA ARG A 42 -4.04 4.21 4.71
C ARG A 42 -3.24 3.09 4.03
N GLN A 43 -3.18 3.08 2.70
CA GLN A 43 -2.42 2.09 1.95
C GLN A 43 -0.91 2.26 2.14
N GLU A 44 -0.41 3.48 2.19
CA GLU A 44 0.99 3.79 2.50
C GLU A 44 1.35 3.33 3.91
N ALA A 45 0.51 3.62 4.91
CA ALA A 45 0.72 3.12 6.27
C ALA A 45 0.77 1.60 6.34
N ILE A 46 -0.13 0.90 5.63
CA ILE A 46 -0.12 -0.57 5.55
C ILE A 46 1.16 -1.08 4.87
N ALA A 47 1.63 -0.41 3.81
CA ALA A 47 2.86 -0.79 3.13
C ALA A 47 4.08 -0.67 4.06
N LEU A 48 4.17 0.41 4.84
CA LEU A 48 5.22 0.60 5.83
C LEU A 48 5.18 -0.48 6.92
N LEU A 49 4.01 -0.81 7.46
CA LEU A 49 3.85 -1.88 8.44
C LEU A 49 4.28 -3.25 7.88
N LYS A 50 3.99 -3.52 6.61
CA LYS A 50 4.44 -4.74 5.93
C LYS A 50 5.96 -4.78 5.78
N LEU A 51 6.58 -3.67 5.35
CA LEU A 51 8.04 -3.56 5.24
C LEU A 51 8.72 -3.81 6.59
N LEU A 52 8.20 -3.22 7.67
CA LEU A 52 8.70 -3.45 9.03
C LEU A 52 8.56 -4.91 9.45
N SER A 53 7.42 -5.53 9.13
CA SER A 53 7.15 -6.94 9.44
C SER A 53 8.10 -7.87 8.69
N PHE A 54 8.43 -7.56 7.43
CA PHE A 54 9.44 -8.31 6.67
C PHE A 54 10.82 -8.16 7.28
N GLY A 55 11.24 -6.94 7.65
CA GLY A 55 12.53 -6.72 8.31
C GLY A 55 12.65 -7.49 9.63
N ALA A 56 11.63 -7.41 10.49
CA ALA A 56 11.62 -8.15 11.76
C ALA A 56 11.69 -9.68 11.56
N LYS A 57 10.99 -10.19 10.53
CA LYS A 57 11.05 -11.60 10.16
C LYS A 57 12.45 -11.98 9.67
N ASP A 58 13.02 -11.22 8.75
CA ASP A 58 14.35 -11.48 8.19
C ASP A 58 15.42 -11.46 9.28
N GLU A 59 15.32 -10.56 10.25
CA GLU A 59 16.19 -10.53 11.43
C GLU A 59 16.06 -11.83 12.26
N SER A 60 14.83 -12.24 12.59
CA SER A 60 14.58 -13.46 13.38
C SER A 60 15.04 -14.75 12.69
N GLU A 61 15.04 -14.77 11.35
CA GLU A 61 15.47 -15.91 10.53
C GLU A 61 16.96 -15.84 10.16
N GLY A 62 17.71 -14.83 10.63
CA GLY A 62 19.12 -14.64 10.31
C GLY A 62 19.38 -14.27 8.84
N LYS A 63 18.38 -13.76 8.12
CA LYS A 63 18.43 -13.33 6.72
C LYS A 63 18.90 -11.88 6.58
N THR A 64 19.92 -11.51 7.34
CA THR A 64 20.51 -10.18 7.31
C THR A 64 21.83 -10.20 6.54
N LEU A 65 22.21 -9.03 6.02
CA LEU A 65 23.50 -8.82 5.36
C LEU A 65 24.27 -7.75 6.12
N SER A 66 25.57 -7.93 6.28
CA SER A 66 26.45 -6.85 6.72
C SER A 66 26.54 -5.74 5.67
N GLY A 67 26.98 -4.55 6.09
CA GLY A 67 27.17 -3.43 5.16
C GLY A 67 28.13 -3.77 4.01
N ASP A 68 29.21 -4.49 4.29
CA ASP A 68 30.18 -4.91 3.27
C ASP A 68 29.57 -5.89 2.28
N GLN A 69 28.76 -6.84 2.75
CA GLN A 69 28.05 -7.78 1.87
C GLN A 69 27.09 -7.04 0.92
N VAL A 70 26.35 -6.05 1.42
CA VAL A 70 25.46 -5.22 0.60
C VAL A 70 26.24 -4.45 -0.47
N LEU A 71 27.31 -3.75 -0.09
CA LEU A 71 28.13 -2.96 -1.02
C LEU A 71 28.78 -3.85 -2.09
N ASN A 72 29.29 -5.02 -1.71
CA ASN A 72 29.90 -5.97 -2.65
C ASN A 72 28.86 -6.53 -3.62
N ASN A 73 27.66 -6.86 -3.16
CA ASN A 73 26.57 -7.32 -4.01
C ASN A 73 26.14 -6.26 -5.05
N ILE A 74 26.04 -4.99 -4.62
CA ILE A 74 25.73 -3.88 -5.52
C ILE A 74 26.84 -3.73 -6.57
N ARG A 75 28.11 -3.68 -6.14
CA ARG A 75 29.26 -3.60 -7.06
C ARG A 75 29.26 -4.74 -8.06
N ALA A 76 29.10 -5.98 -7.61
CA ALA A 76 29.06 -7.15 -8.49
C ALA A 76 27.94 -7.05 -9.52
N LYS A 77 26.74 -6.60 -9.13
CA LYS A 77 25.61 -6.41 -10.04
C LYS A 77 25.92 -5.41 -11.15
N TYR A 78 26.49 -4.26 -10.82
CA TYR A 78 26.71 -3.19 -11.79
C TYR A 78 28.04 -3.31 -12.56
N LEU A 79 29.06 -3.98 -12.02
CA LEU A 79 30.32 -4.26 -12.74
C LEU A 79 30.15 -5.40 -13.76
N ASN A 80 29.38 -6.45 -13.43
CA ASN A 80 29.08 -7.52 -14.38
C ASN A 80 28.12 -7.08 -15.50
N SER A 81 27.40 -5.97 -15.31
CA SER A 81 26.56 -5.36 -16.35
C SER A 81 27.37 -4.57 -17.39
N ALA A 82 28.64 -4.23 -17.10
CA ALA A 82 29.52 -3.51 -18.01
C ALA A 82 30.29 -4.42 -18.99
N CYS A 83 30.25 -5.75 -18.77
CA CYS A 83 30.90 -6.75 -19.65
C CYS A 83 30.00 -7.25 -20.80
N TYR A 84 28.84 -6.63 -21.03
CA TYR A 84 27.93 -6.89 -22.16
C TYR A 84 27.71 -5.63 -23.01
N LEU A 85 28.80 -5.05 -23.52
CA LEU A 85 28.75 -4.15 -24.67
C LEU A 85 29.72 -4.71 -25.74
N PRO A 86 29.24 -4.96 -26.98
CA PRO A 86 30.08 -5.46 -28.08
C PRO A 86 31.14 -4.45 -28.52
#